data_AF-A0A959ANR8-F1
#
_entry.id   AF-A0A959ANR8-F1
#
_cell.length_a   1.000
_cell.length_b   1.000
_cell.length_c   1.000
_cell.angle_alpha   90.00
_cell.angle_beta   90.00
_cell.angle_gamma   90.00
#
_symmetry.space_group_name_H-M   'P 1'
#
loop_
_entity.id
_entity.type
_entity.pdbx_description
1 polymer ?
#
loop_
_entity_poly.entity_id
_entity_poly.type
_entity_poly.pdbx_seq_one_letter_code
_entity_poly.pdbx_strand_id
1 'polypeptide(L)'
;MTLKIGTRGSKLALWQAAFTQKELARIGVESELVVIKTKGDQVQHLGFDKMEGKGFFTKEIEDALLRGEVDLAVHSMKDLPTTQPDGLVITAVSYRDNPADWLLVRPEAVDTGKTFHLKEGALVGTSAARRKAQLLDFRPDAQVKDIRGNVPTRLEKLRGGDFDAIFLAAAGLNRLGLDTEDLVKIELNPREFVPAPAQGVLAWQTNRHDQRTRLLLKKIHHPEVSACTNVERRVLQLMGGGCQLPLGVYCERDAAGNYHAFAASTTGGAMRRTHISSSTNFGLADRLAAELKD
;
A
#
# COMPACT_ATOMS: atom_id res chain seq x y z
N MET A 1 -27.00 -0.94 -18.11
CA MET A 1 -25.79 -1.74 -18.42
C MET A 1 -24.90 -1.64 -17.21
N THR A 2 -24.58 -2.80 -16.64
CA THR A 2 -23.92 -2.96 -15.34
C THR A 2 -22.42 -3.12 -15.57
N LEU A 3 -21.59 -2.32 -14.90
CA LEU A 3 -20.14 -2.46 -14.96
C LEU A 3 -19.67 -3.67 -14.14
N LYS A 4 -18.79 -4.48 -14.70
CA LYS A 4 -18.17 -5.63 -14.04
C LYS A 4 -16.87 -5.21 -13.34
N ILE A 5 -16.84 -5.39 -12.03
CA ILE A 5 -15.69 -5.06 -11.18
C ILE A 5 -14.91 -6.33 -10.83
N GLY A 6 -13.73 -6.50 -11.42
CA GLY A 6 -12.78 -7.53 -11.06
C GLY A 6 -12.13 -7.27 -9.70
N THR A 7 -12.18 -8.26 -8.81
CA THR A 7 -11.54 -8.19 -7.48
C THR A 7 -11.04 -9.56 -7.01
N ARG A 8 -10.12 -9.55 -6.04
CA ARG A 8 -9.68 -10.76 -5.33
C ARG A 8 -10.72 -11.21 -4.30
N GLY A 9 -10.63 -12.46 -3.87
CA GLY A 9 -11.55 -13.05 -2.88
C GLY A 9 -11.26 -12.72 -1.41
N SER A 10 -10.16 -12.03 -1.09
CA SER A 10 -9.84 -11.70 0.31
C SER A 10 -10.84 -10.70 0.91
N LYS A 11 -11.09 -10.75 2.23
CA LYS A 11 -12.00 -9.82 2.93
C LYS A 11 -11.71 -8.34 2.60
N LEU A 12 -10.43 -7.96 2.57
CA LEU A 12 -10.03 -6.58 2.25
C LEU A 12 -10.31 -6.22 0.79
N ALA A 13 -10.04 -7.13 -0.15
CA ALA A 13 -10.29 -6.89 -1.57
C ALA A 13 -11.80 -6.79 -1.88
N LEU A 14 -12.62 -7.62 -1.23
CA LEU A 14 -14.08 -7.53 -1.32
C LEU A 14 -14.60 -6.22 -0.74
N TRP A 15 -14.05 -5.75 0.39
CA TRP A 15 -14.38 -4.43 0.92
C TRP A 15 -14.04 -3.32 -0.09
N GLN A 16 -12.87 -3.38 -0.71
CA GLN A 16 -12.42 -2.38 -1.70
C GLN A 16 -13.30 -2.36 -2.94
N ALA A 17 -13.75 -3.53 -3.38
CA ALA A 17 -14.68 -3.67 -4.49
C ALA A 17 -16.07 -3.13 -4.14
N ALA A 18 -16.60 -3.45 -2.94
CA ALA A 18 -17.86 -2.91 -2.45
C ALA A 18 -17.82 -1.39 -2.26
N PHE A 19 -16.70 -0.85 -1.78
CA PHE A 19 -16.47 0.60 -1.75
C PHE A 19 -16.55 1.19 -3.17
N THR A 20 -15.92 0.55 -4.16
CA THR A 20 -15.97 1.01 -5.55
C THR A 20 -17.39 0.96 -6.11
N GLN A 21 -18.17 -0.09 -5.83
CA GLN A 21 -19.58 -0.15 -6.21
C GLN A 21 -20.38 1.02 -5.62
N LYS A 22 -20.13 1.38 -4.36
CA LYS A 22 -20.79 2.53 -3.71
C LYS A 22 -20.43 3.85 -4.41
N GLU A 23 -19.16 4.07 -4.76
CA GLU A 23 -18.76 5.28 -5.49
C GLU A 23 -19.38 5.33 -6.90
N LEU A 24 -19.47 4.20 -7.61
CA LEU A 24 -20.16 4.12 -8.90
C LEU A 24 -21.67 4.39 -8.77
N ALA A 25 -22.31 3.83 -7.74
CA ALA A 25 -23.73 4.04 -7.50
C ALA A 25 -24.05 5.53 -7.22
N ARG A 26 -23.16 6.26 -6.53
CA ARG A 26 -23.31 7.71 -6.29
C ARG A 26 -23.37 8.55 -7.56
N ILE A 27 -22.74 8.08 -8.65
CA ILE A 27 -22.79 8.73 -9.96
C ILE A 27 -23.82 8.09 -10.90
N GLY A 28 -24.73 7.26 -10.38
CA GLY A 28 -25.80 6.61 -11.13
C GLY A 28 -25.35 5.43 -11.99
N VAL A 29 -24.23 4.79 -11.66
CA VAL A 29 -23.69 3.64 -12.40
C VAL A 29 -23.90 2.34 -11.63
N GLU A 30 -24.70 1.45 -12.19
CA GLU A 30 -24.86 0.09 -11.68
C GLU A 30 -23.60 -0.74 -11.92
N SER A 31 -23.27 -1.62 -10.97
CA SER A 31 -22.09 -2.48 -11.07
C SER A 31 -22.28 -3.82 -10.34
N GLU A 32 -21.58 -4.84 -10.83
CA GLU A 32 -21.53 -6.19 -10.23
C GLU A 32 -20.09 -6.60 -9.91
N LEU A 33 -19.92 -7.44 -8.88
CA LEU A 33 -18.60 -7.93 -8.48
C LEU A 33 -18.28 -9.25 -9.15
N VAL A 34 -17.11 -9.33 -9.77
CA VAL A 34 -16.55 -10.56 -10.35
C VAL A 34 -15.31 -10.94 -9.55
N VAL A 35 -15.46 -11.96 -8.70
CA VAL A 35 -14.36 -12.47 -7.88
C VAL A 35 -13.46 -13.36 -8.72
N ILE A 36 -12.20 -12.95 -8.88
CA ILE A 36 -11.19 -13.65 -9.66
C ILE A 36 -10.23 -14.34 -8.68
N LYS A 37 -10.10 -15.66 -8.82
CA LYS A 37 -9.16 -16.45 -8.02
C LYS A 37 -7.74 -16.20 -8.54
N THR A 38 -6.88 -15.64 -7.70
CA THR A 38 -5.46 -15.41 -8.03
C THR A 38 -4.59 -16.55 -7.51
N LYS A 39 -3.46 -16.83 -8.17
CA LYS A 39 -2.48 -17.80 -7.64
C LYS A 39 -1.96 -17.40 -6.26
N GLY A 40 -1.86 -16.10 -5.98
CA GLY A 40 -1.47 -15.62 -4.66
C GLY A 40 -2.45 -15.87 -3.53
N ASP A 41 -3.72 -16.19 -3.83
CA ASP A 41 -4.66 -16.66 -2.82
C ASP A 41 -4.50 -18.17 -2.54
N GLN A 42 -3.96 -18.94 -3.50
CA GLN A 42 -3.72 -20.39 -3.39
C GLN A 42 -2.39 -20.72 -2.71
N VAL A 43 -1.39 -19.86 -2.85
CA VAL A 43 -0.03 -20.09 -2.32
C VAL A 43 0.18 -19.28 -1.04
N GLN A 44 -0.32 -19.79 0.09
CA GLN A 44 -0.04 -19.22 1.42
C GLN A 44 1.22 -19.80 2.09
N HIS A 45 1.91 -20.74 1.43
CA HIS A 45 2.95 -21.60 2.03
C HIS A 45 4.39 -21.44 1.47
N LEU A 46 4.63 -20.57 0.49
CA LEU A 46 5.98 -20.33 -0.07
C LEU A 46 6.55 -18.97 0.39
N GLY A 47 7.85 -18.92 0.71
CA GLY A 47 8.56 -17.68 1.12
C GLY A 47 8.62 -16.66 -0.02
N PHE A 48 8.54 -15.35 0.30
CA PHE A 48 8.60 -14.30 -0.74
C PHE A 48 9.91 -14.31 -1.53
N ASP A 49 10.98 -14.78 -0.93
CA ASP A 49 12.30 -14.89 -1.57
C ASP A 49 12.29 -15.89 -2.75
N LYS A 50 11.24 -16.74 -2.85
CA LYS A 50 11.01 -17.66 -3.96
C LYS A 50 9.79 -17.30 -4.81
N MET A 51 9.10 -16.19 -4.51
CA MET A 51 7.99 -15.66 -5.32
C MET A 51 8.52 -14.56 -6.23
N GLU A 52 9.41 -14.95 -7.14
CA GLU A 52 9.83 -14.10 -8.26
C GLU A 52 8.65 -13.90 -9.22
N GLY A 53 8.31 -12.63 -9.47
CA GLY A 53 7.34 -12.27 -10.51
C GLY A 53 6.64 -10.93 -10.25
N LYS A 54 6.77 -9.99 -11.19
CA LYS A 54 5.90 -8.81 -11.26
C LYS A 54 4.44 -9.28 -11.38
N GLY A 55 3.55 -8.79 -10.52
CA GLY A 55 2.11 -8.98 -10.67
C GLY A 55 1.51 -10.26 -10.05
N PHE A 56 2.15 -10.86 -9.05
CA PHE A 56 1.67 -12.11 -8.41
C PHE A 56 0.21 -12.05 -7.86
N PHE A 57 -0.27 -10.86 -7.50
CA PHE A 57 -1.65 -10.63 -7.03
C PHE A 57 -2.54 -9.93 -8.04
N THR A 58 -2.01 -9.52 -9.19
CA THR A 58 -2.70 -8.68 -10.18
C THR A 58 -2.89 -9.39 -11.50
N LYS A 59 -2.02 -10.35 -11.85
CA LYS A 59 -1.96 -10.95 -13.18
C LYS A 59 -3.29 -11.56 -13.63
N GLU A 60 -3.94 -12.39 -12.82
CA GLU A 60 -5.20 -13.01 -13.25
C GLU A 60 -6.32 -11.99 -13.46
N ILE A 61 -6.28 -10.88 -12.72
CA ILE A 61 -7.23 -9.77 -12.86
C ILE A 61 -6.92 -8.93 -14.10
N GLU A 62 -5.63 -8.66 -14.34
CA GLU A 62 -5.13 -7.96 -15.53
C GLU A 62 -5.46 -8.75 -16.81
N ASP A 63 -5.30 -10.08 -16.78
CA ASP A 63 -5.68 -10.94 -17.89
C ASP A 63 -7.21 -10.91 -18.16
N ALA A 64 -8.03 -10.85 -17.11
CA ALA A 64 -9.49 -10.72 -17.23
C ALA A 64 -9.90 -9.35 -17.83
N LEU A 65 -9.21 -8.27 -17.46
CA LEU A 65 -9.40 -6.95 -18.08
C LEU A 65 -9.04 -6.96 -19.57
N LEU A 66 -7.93 -7.60 -19.94
CA LEU A 66 -7.48 -7.69 -21.33
C LEU A 66 -8.44 -8.53 -22.19
N ARG A 67 -9.03 -9.58 -21.62
CA ARG A 67 -10.05 -10.41 -22.28
C ARG A 67 -11.45 -9.77 -22.30
N GLY A 68 -11.66 -8.64 -21.62
CA GLY A 68 -12.98 -8.00 -21.50
C GLY A 68 -13.98 -8.79 -20.65
N GLU A 69 -13.49 -9.66 -19.76
CA GLU A 69 -14.35 -10.40 -18.81
C GLU A 69 -14.86 -9.48 -17.69
N VAL A 70 -14.07 -8.45 -17.36
CA VAL A 70 -14.41 -7.37 -16.42
C VAL A 70 -14.07 -6.02 -17.05
N ASP A 71 -14.79 -4.98 -16.68
CA ASP A 71 -14.63 -3.63 -17.25
C ASP A 71 -13.60 -2.80 -16.47
N LEU A 72 -13.53 -3.03 -15.16
CA LEU A 72 -12.55 -2.39 -14.27
C LEU A 72 -12.07 -3.35 -13.18
N ALA A 73 -10.85 -3.12 -12.70
CA ALA A 73 -10.28 -3.82 -11.56
C ALA A 73 -9.94 -2.86 -10.43
N VAL A 74 -10.10 -3.34 -9.18
CA VAL A 74 -9.79 -2.57 -7.97
C VAL A 74 -8.55 -3.15 -7.30
N HIS A 75 -7.57 -2.29 -7.04
CA HIS A 75 -6.33 -2.68 -6.38
C HIS A 75 -5.99 -1.73 -5.24
N SER A 76 -5.32 -2.24 -4.21
CA SER A 76 -4.51 -1.36 -3.35
C SER A 76 -3.36 -0.81 -4.21
N MET A 77 -3.27 0.50 -4.37
CA MET A 77 -2.35 1.11 -5.35
C MET A 77 -0.88 0.80 -5.06
N LYS A 78 -0.51 0.62 -3.78
CA LYS A 78 0.83 0.20 -3.35
C LYS A 78 1.25 -1.19 -3.84
N ASP A 79 0.29 -2.05 -4.19
CA ASP A 79 0.56 -3.41 -4.66
C ASP A 79 0.69 -3.47 -6.20
N LEU A 80 0.38 -2.37 -6.90
CA LEU A 80 0.50 -2.29 -8.36
C LEU A 80 1.94 -2.00 -8.80
N PRO A 81 2.46 -2.70 -9.82
CA PRO A 81 3.75 -2.39 -10.41
C PRO A 81 3.77 -0.97 -10.98
N THR A 82 4.94 -0.33 -11.00
CA THR A 82 5.11 1.02 -11.57
C THR A 82 4.95 1.04 -13.09
N THR A 83 5.27 -0.07 -13.76
CA THR A 83 5.00 -0.29 -15.17
C THR A 83 3.73 -1.13 -15.33
N GLN A 84 2.77 -0.64 -16.10
CA GLN A 84 1.52 -1.34 -16.36
C GLN A 84 1.68 -2.32 -17.54
N PRO A 85 0.92 -3.44 -17.56
CA PRO A 85 0.82 -4.27 -18.75
C PRO A 85 0.33 -3.45 -19.96
N ASP A 86 0.79 -3.82 -21.16
CA ASP A 86 0.31 -3.16 -22.37
C ASP A 86 -1.21 -3.38 -22.52
N GLY A 87 -1.90 -2.37 -23.05
CA GLY A 87 -3.36 -2.36 -23.10
C GLY A 87 -4.07 -1.94 -21.80
N LEU A 88 -3.40 -1.92 -20.64
CA LEU A 88 -4.00 -1.52 -19.36
C LEU A 88 -3.48 -0.17 -18.86
N VAL A 89 -4.33 0.54 -18.12
CA VAL A 89 -3.99 1.83 -17.49
C VAL A 89 -4.66 1.97 -16.14
N ILE A 90 -4.01 2.64 -15.20
CA ILE A 90 -4.69 3.19 -14.02
C ILE A 90 -5.49 4.40 -14.51
N THR A 91 -6.80 4.26 -14.49
CA THR A 91 -7.71 5.26 -15.04
C THR A 91 -8.09 6.31 -14.01
N ALA A 92 -8.30 5.89 -12.77
CA ALA A 92 -8.64 6.76 -11.68
C ALA A 92 -8.18 6.18 -10.34
N VAL A 93 -8.22 7.01 -9.30
CA VAL A 93 -7.81 6.64 -7.94
C VAL A 93 -8.84 7.20 -6.96
N SER A 94 -9.04 6.48 -5.85
CA SER A 94 -9.88 6.93 -4.74
C SER A 94 -9.24 8.08 -3.97
N TYR A 95 -9.95 8.61 -2.98
CA TYR A 95 -9.33 9.37 -1.91
C TYR A 95 -8.25 8.53 -1.20
N ARG A 96 -7.35 9.20 -0.46
CA ARG A 96 -6.34 8.54 0.37
C ARG A 96 -6.88 8.33 1.77
N ASP A 97 -7.03 7.07 2.16
CA ASP A 97 -7.24 6.67 3.56
C ASP A 97 -5.92 6.82 4.34
N ASN A 98 -5.94 6.68 5.66
CA ASN A 98 -4.78 6.89 6.52
C ASN A 98 -3.52 6.17 5.97
N PRO A 99 -2.48 6.92 5.56
CA PRO A 99 -1.29 6.35 4.93
C PRO A 99 -0.34 5.71 5.93
N ALA A 100 -0.49 5.98 7.23
CA ALA A 100 0.42 5.54 8.28
C ALA A 100 0.52 4.00 8.36
N ASP A 101 1.67 3.55 8.82
CA ASP A 101 1.78 2.23 9.40
C ASP A 101 1.41 2.32 10.89
N TRP A 102 0.66 1.34 11.37
CA TRP A 102 0.44 1.13 12.79
C TRP A 102 1.27 -0.07 13.25
N LEU A 103 1.96 0.12 14.37
CA LEU A 103 2.58 -0.96 15.12
C LEU A 103 1.58 -1.39 16.20
N LEU A 104 1.14 -2.64 16.12
CA LEU A 104 0.29 -3.25 17.14
C LEU A 104 1.18 -4.09 18.04
N VAL A 105 1.13 -3.82 19.34
CA VAL A 105 2.00 -4.43 20.35
C VAL A 105 1.14 -5.18 21.36
N ARG A 106 1.53 -6.39 21.75
CA ARG A 106 0.85 -7.08 22.86
C ARG A 106 1.11 -6.34 24.17
N PRO A 107 0.14 -6.20 25.09
CA PRO A 107 0.33 -5.47 26.35
C PRO A 107 1.58 -5.88 27.13
N GLU A 108 1.89 -7.18 27.17
CA GLU A 108 3.07 -7.73 27.85
C GLU A 108 4.41 -7.40 27.18
N ALA A 109 4.40 -6.90 25.94
CA ALA A 109 5.60 -6.48 25.21
C ALA A 109 5.83 -4.96 25.25
N VAL A 110 4.99 -4.23 26.01
CA VAL A 110 5.04 -2.77 26.08
C VAL A 110 6.08 -2.30 27.11
N ASP A 111 6.84 -1.28 26.72
CA ASP A 111 7.70 -0.47 27.59
C ASP A 111 7.60 0.99 27.16
N THR A 112 6.83 1.81 27.88
CA THR A 112 6.57 3.21 27.54
C THR A 112 7.80 4.11 27.62
N GLY A 113 8.91 3.66 28.24
CA GLY A 113 10.18 4.38 28.28
C GLY A 113 11.02 4.24 27.02
N LYS A 114 10.62 3.38 26.07
CA LYS A 114 11.38 3.07 24.85
C LYS A 114 10.67 3.58 23.59
N THR A 115 11.46 3.86 22.54
CA THR A 115 10.93 4.20 21.21
C THR A 115 9.97 3.12 20.72
N PHE A 116 8.81 3.54 20.20
CA PHE A 116 7.68 2.68 19.81
C PHE A 116 7.11 1.82 20.95
N HIS A 117 7.28 2.25 22.19
CA HIS A 117 6.82 1.56 23.40
C HIS A 117 7.11 0.05 23.42
N LEU A 118 8.20 -0.38 22.78
CA LEU A 118 8.55 -1.79 22.63
C LEU A 118 9.63 -2.16 23.65
N LYS A 119 9.48 -3.31 24.32
CA LYS A 119 10.57 -3.89 25.13
C LYS A 119 11.84 -4.11 24.33
N GLU A 120 12.97 -4.17 25.03
CA GLU A 120 14.26 -4.49 24.44
C GLU A 120 14.26 -5.90 23.86
N GLY A 121 14.81 -6.09 22.66
CA GLY A 121 14.87 -7.40 22.01
C GLY A 121 13.54 -7.93 21.47
N ALA A 122 12.48 -7.12 21.43
CA ALA A 122 11.13 -7.53 21.03
C ALA A 122 11.09 -8.15 19.61
N LEU A 123 10.31 -9.22 19.45
CA LEU A 123 10.11 -9.90 18.18
C LEU A 123 8.98 -9.25 17.36
N VAL A 124 9.36 -8.54 16.29
CA VAL A 124 8.43 -7.80 15.43
C VAL A 124 8.17 -8.54 14.11
N GLY A 125 6.88 -8.77 13.83
CA GLY A 125 6.40 -9.42 12.62
C GLY A 125 6.20 -8.45 11.46
N THR A 126 7.04 -8.55 10.43
CA THR A 126 6.81 -7.89 9.13
C THR A 126 7.64 -8.55 8.03
N SER A 127 7.02 -8.73 6.86
CA SER A 127 7.74 -9.22 5.67
C SER A 127 8.09 -8.11 4.67
N ALA A 128 7.79 -6.84 5.00
CA ALA A 128 8.06 -5.71 4.12
C ALA A 128 9.45 -5.13 4.41
N ALA A 129 10.39 -5.25 3.46
CA ALA A 129 11.77 -4.76 3.60
C ALA A 129 11.84 -3.31 4.11
N ARG A 130 11.00 -2.42 3.57
CA ARG A 130 10.85 -1.02 4.02
C ARG A 130 10.60 -0.89 5.52
N ARG A 131 9.70 -1.71 6.07
CA ARG A 131 9.36 -1.65 7.51
C ARG A 131 10.48 -2.25 8.36
N LYS A 132 11.12 -3.33 7.89
CA LYS A 132 12.29 -3.92 8.57
C LYS A 132 13.39 -2.90 8.71
N ALA A 133 13.76 -2.27 7.61
CA ALA A 133 14.83 -1.29 7.55
C ALA A 133 14.56 -0.08 8.46
N GLN A 134 13.35 0.49 8.41
CA GLN A 134 13.01 1.63 9.27
C GLN A 134 12.90 1.24 10.75
N LEU A 135 12.36 0.05 11.07
CA LEU A 135 12.35 -0.42 12.45
C LEU A 135 13.77 -0.55 13.00
N LEU A 136 14.67 -1.22 12.28
CA LEU A 136 16.04 -1.47 12.75
C LEU A 136 16.86 -0.19 12.87
N ASP A 137 16.52 0.84 12.11
CA ASP A 137 17.12 2.17 12.25
C ASP A 137 16.69 2.88 13.55
N PHE A 138 15.41 2.78 13.93
CA PHE A 138 14.90 3.35 15.19
C PHE A 138 15.16 2.46 16.42
N ARG A 139 15.22 1.15 16.21
CA ARG A 139 15.34 0.09 17.22
C ARG A 139 16.30 -0.99 16.75
N PRO A 140 17.63 -0.74 16.80
CA PRO A 140 18.64 -1.71 16.39
C PRO A 140 18.62 -3.03 17.19
N ASP A 141 18.05 -2.99 18.39
CA ASP A 141 17.90 -4.15 19.27
C ASP A 141 16.70 -5.06 18.91
N ALA A 142 15.74 -4.57 18.10
CA ALA A 142 14.55 -5.34 17.77
C ALA A 142 14.85 -6.55 16.89
N GLN A 143 14.19 -7.68 17.16
CA GLN A 143 14.26 -8.87 16.33
C GLN A 143 13.16 -8.81 15.28
N VAL A 144 13.47 -9.15 14.03
CA VAL A 144 12.48 -9.10 12.94
C VAL A 144 12.27 -10.48 12.34
N LYS A 145 11.01 -10.88 12.24
CA LYS A 145 10.62 -12.15 11.62
C LYS A 145 9.52 -11.95 10.58
N ASP A 146 9.60 -12.71 9.51
CA ASP A 146 8.60 -12.69 8.45
C ASP A 146 7.22 -13.14 8.98
N ILE A 147 6.19 -12.42 8.55
CA ILE A 147 4.79 -12.76 8.82
C ILE A 147 3.97 -12.78 7.53
N ARG A 148 3.16 -13.83 7.39
CA ARG A 148 2.26 -14.08 6.25
C ARG A 148 0.82 -14.24 6.70
N GLY A 149 -0.09 -14.14 5.74
CA GLY A 149 -1.53 -14.13 5.93
C GLY A 149 -2.14 -12.78 5.57
N ASN A 150 -3.46 -12.78 5.43
CA ASN A 150 -4.25 -11.55 5.32
C ASN A 150 -4.27 -10.80 6.67
N VAL A 151 -4.90 -9.63 6.73
CA VAL A 151 -4.90 -8.78 7.94
C VAL A 151 -5.44 -9.54 9.18
N PRO A 152 -6.62 -10.21 9.13
CA PRO A 152 -7.11 -11.02 10.25
C PRO A 152 -6.13 -12.10 10.72
N THR A 153 -5.58 -12.90 9.81
CA THR A 153 -4.63 -13.97 10.17
C THR A 153 -3.37 -13.44 10.84
N ARG A 154 -2.92 -12.23 10.48
CA ARG A 154 -1.78 -11.61 11.15
C ARG A 154 -2.12 -11.14 12.57
N LEU A 155 -3.31 -10.59 12.79
CA LEU A 155 -3.79 -10.24 14.13
C LEU A 155 -3.91 -11.48 15.02
N GLU A 156 -4.43 -12.59 14.49
CA GLU A 156 -4.51 -13.86 15.22
C GLU A 156 -3.13 -14.37 15.63
N LYS A 157 -2.12 -14.26 14.75
CA LYS A 157 -0.72 -14.61 15.09
C LYS A 157 -0.13 -13.69 16.16
N LEU A 158 -0.42 -12.39 16.09
CA LEU A 158 -0.03 -11.46 17.15
C LEU A 158 -0.66 -11.90 18.48
N ARG A 159 -1.98 -12.06 18.54
CA ARG A 159 -2.71 -12.49 19.75
C ARG A 159 -2.27 -13.86 20.27
N GLY A 160 -1.91 -14.77 19.37
CA GLY A 160 -1.47 -16.13 19.70
C GLY A 160 -0.08 -16.22 20.32
N GLY A 161 0.66 -15.11 20.41
CA GLY A 161 1.98 -15.11 21.02
C GLY A 161 3.15 -15.21 20.03
N ASP A 162 2.90 -15.40 18.73
CA ASP A 162 3.94 -15.65 17.72
C ASP A 162 4.92 -14.46 17.54
N PHE A 163 4.45 -13.25 17.85
CA PHE A 163 5.19 -11.99 17.72
C PHE A 163 4.80 -11.03 18.83
N ASP A 164 5.76 -10.31 19.40
CA ASP A 164 5.51 -9.27 20.41
C ASP A 164 4.80 -8.06 19.82
N ALA A 165 5.07 -7.78 18.54
CA ALA A 165 4.37 -6.75 17.78
C ALA A 165 4.31 -7.07 16.29
N ILE A 166 3.36 -6.48 15.57
CA ILE A 166 3.31 -6.56 14.09
C ILE A 166 3.03 -5.19 13.48
N PHE A 167 3.47 -5.00 12.24
CA PHE A 167 3.08 -3.83 11.46
C PHE A 167 1.89 -4.12 10.54
N LEU A 168 0.90 -3.23 10.56
CA LEU A 168 -0.22 -3.20 9.62
C LEU A 168 -0.40 -1.80 9.05
N ALA A 169 -0.95 -1.69 7.84
CA ALA A 169 -1.30 -0.38 7.29
C ALA A 169 -2.60 0.08 7.94
N ALA A 170 -2.67 1.33 8.43
CA ALA A 170 -3.85 1.89 9.07
C ALA A 170 -5.11 1.72 8.20
N ALA A 171 -5.01 2.07 6.91
CA ALA A 171 -6.09 1.87 5.94
C ALA A 171 -6.61 0.42 5.88
N GLY A 172 -5.76 -0.60 6.05
CA GLY A 172 -6.21 -2.00 6.03
C GLY A 172 -7.07 -2.37 7.24
N LEU A 173 -6.72 -1.83 8.41
CA LEU A 173 -7.46 -2.02 9.66
C LEU A 173 -8.77 -1.24 9.65
N ASN A 174 -8.71 0.05 9.30
CA ASN A 174 -9.87 0.94 9.23
C ASN A 174 -10.97 0.39 8.32
N ARG A 175 -10.59 -0.05 7.11
CA ARG A 175 -11.53 -0.60 6.12
C ARG A 175 -12.24 -1.85 6.61
N LEU A 176 -11.50 -2.73 7.28
CA LEU A 176 -12.07 -3.98 7.78
C LEU A 176 -12.82 -3.82 9.11
N GLY A 177 -12.71 -2.67 9.78
CA GLY A 177 -13.32 -2.44 11.09
C GLY A 177 -12.87 -3.48 12.11
N LEU A 178 -11.61 -3.91 12.05
CA LEU A 178 -11.09 -4.96 12.93
C LEU A 178 -10.86 -4.40 14.32
N ASP A 179 -11.37 -5.12 15.31
CA ASP A 179 -11.10 -4.85 16.71
C ASP A 179 -9.63 -5.09 17.04
N THR A 180 -9.03 -4.12 17.72
CA THR A 180 -7.66 -4.15 18.24
C THR A 180 -7.59 -3.55 19.65
N GLU A 181 -8.70 -3.50 20.40
CA GLU A 181 -8.77 -2.89 21.75
C GLU A 181 -7.92 -3.63 22.78
N ASP A 182 -7.71 -4.93 22.57
CA ASP A 182 -6.83 -5.79 23.37
C ASP A 182 -5.33 -5.57 23.12
N LEU A 183 -4.97 -4.72 22.17
CA LEU A 183 -3.60 -4.45 21.74
C LEU A 183 -3.25 -2.98 21.95
N VAL A 184 -1.97 -2.71 22.24
CA VAL A 184 -1.47 -1.33 22.23
C VAL A 184 -1.18 -0.92 20.79
N LYS A 185 -1.95 0.05 20.30
CA LYS A 185 -1.80 0.62 18.96
C LYS A 185 -0.89 1.84 19.01
N ILE A 186 0.16 1.82 18.20
CA ILE A 186 1.06 2.95 18.01
C ILE A 186 0.96 3.40 16.57
N GLU A 187 0.44 4.61 16.39
CA GLU A 187 0.39 5.27 15.09
C GLU A 187 1.71 5.96 14.78
N LEU A 188 2.33 5.57 13.67
CA LEU A 188 3.63 6.09 13.29
C LEU A 188 3.45 7.27 12.34
N ASN A 189 4.10 8.39 12.64
CA ASN A 189 4.05 9.58 11.81
C ASN A 189 4.55 9.25 10.39
N PRO A 190 3.74 9.44 9.33
CA PRO A 190 4.12 9.09 7.96
C PRO A 190 5.27 9.95 7.40
N ARG A 191 5.61 11.06 8.05
CA ARG A 191 6.78 11.89 7.72
C ARG A 191 8.09 11.33 8.28
N GLU A 192 8.03 10.48 9.30
CA GLU A 192 9.19 9.91 10.02
C GLU A 192 9.38 8.42 9.73
N PHE A 193 8.28 7.65 9.82
CA PHE A 193 8.20 6.26 9.40
C PHE A 193 7.47 6.19 8.05
N VAL A 194 8.24 6.44 7.00
CA VAL A 194 7.70 6.73 5.67
C VAL A 194 6.98 5.49 5.11
N PRO A 195 5.69 5.60 4.74
CA PRO A 195 4.88 4.48 4.27
C PRO A 195 5.30 4.00 2.87
N ALA A 196 4.72 2.88 2.44
CA ALA A 196 4.91 2.41 1.08
C ALA A 196 4.30 3.43 0.09
N PRO A 197 4.92 3.63 -1.10
CA PRO A 197 4.34 4.47 -2.16
C PRO A 197 2.88 4.10 -2.42
N ALA A 198 2.02 5.11 -2.46
CA ALA A 198 0.57 5.02 -2.65
C ALA A 198 -0.20 4.22 -1.58
N GLN A 199 0.37 4.01 -0.38
CA GLN A 199 -0.36 3.41 0.73
C GLN A 199 -1.59 4.26 1.11
N GLY A 200 -2.72 3.58 1.31
CA GLY A 200 -4.01 4.22 1.61
C GLY A 200 -4.88 4.49 0.39
N VAL A 201 -4.36 4.38 -0.84
CA VAL A 201 -5.09 4.69 -2.08
C VAL A 201 -5.55 3.42 -2.79
N LEU A 202 -6.77 3.45 -3.34
CA LEU A 202 -7.25 2.45 -4.29
C LEU A 202 -7.02 2.94 -5.72
N ALA A 203 -6.57 2.04 -6.58
CA ALA A 203 -6.42 2.29 -8.01
C ALA A 203 -7.48 1.50 -8.78
N TRP A 204 -8.14 2.19 -9.71
CA TRP A 204 -9.07 1.61 -10.66
C TRP A 204 -8.37 1.45 -12.01
N GLN A 205 -8.04 0.20 -12.35
CA GLN A 205 -7.38 -0.17 -13.59
C GLN A 205 -8.43 -0.56 -14.63
N THR A 206 -8.25 -0.15 -15.88
CA THR A 206 -9.15 -0.50 -16.99
C THR A 206 -8.35 -0.82 -18.24
N ASN A 207 -9.03 -1.41 -19.24
CA ASN A 207 -8.53 -1.42 -20.60
C ASN A 207 -8.40 0.03 -21.13
N ARG A 208 -7.28 0.34 -21.80
CA ARG A 208 -7.02 1.69 -22.33
C ARG A 208 -7.99 2.10 -23.42
N HIS A 209 -8.54 1.14 -24.16
CA HIS A 209 -9.46 1.37 -25.28
C HIS A 209 -10.92 1.50 -24.84
N ASP A 210 -11.26 1.11 -23.61
CA ASP A 210 -12.61 1.30 -23.05
C ASP A 210 -12.80 2.76 -22.60
N GLN A 211 -13.05 3.65 -23.56
CA GLN A 211 -13.26 5.07 -23.29
C GLN A 211 -14.50 5.31 -22.41
N ARG A 212 -15.53 4.46 -22.52
CA ARG A 212 -16.78 4.63 -21.79
C ARG A 212 -16.54 4.46 -20.29
N THR A 213 -15.96 3.34 -19.87
CA THR A 213 -15.66 3.09 -18.44
C THR A 213 -14.70 4.15 -17.91
N ARG A 214 -13.73 4.58 -18.73
CA ARG A 214 -12.80 5.64 -18.35
C ARG A 214 -13.45 6.99 -18.09
N LEU A 215 -14.41 7.38 -18.91
CA LEU A 215 -15.18 8.62 -18.72
C LEU A 215 -16.06 8.56 -17.46
N LEU A 216 -16.60 7.40 -17.11
CA LEU A 216 -17.36 7.21 -15.88
C LEU A 216 -16.47 7.34 -14.65
N LEU A 217 -15.33 6.63 -14.63
CA LEU A 217 -14.37 6.66 -13.52
C LEU A 217 -13.75 8.04 -13.29
N LYS A 218 -13.64 8.88 -14.33
CA LYS A 218 -13.18 10.26 -14.20
C LYS A 218 -14.06 11.08 -13.23
N LYS A 219 -15.35 10.76 -13.10
CA LYS A 219 -16.29 11.47 -12.21
C LYS A 219 -16.02 11.21 -10.72
N ILE A 220 -15.35 10.12 -10.39
CA ILE A 220 -14.99 9.72 -9.01
C ILE A 220 -13.47 9.75 -8.78
N HIS A 221 -12.71 10.30 -9.73
CA HIS A 221 -11.27 10.42 -9.65
C HIS A 221 -10.85 11.54 -8.70
N HIS A 222 -9.84 11.28 -7.87
CA HIS A 222 -9.23 12.29 -7.00
C HIS A 222 -7.90 12.81 -7.60
N PRO A 223 -7.91 13.94 -8.33
CA PRO A 223 -6.72 14.43 -9.03
C PRO A 223 -5.59 14.85 -8.08
N GLU A 224 -5.91 15.42 -6.92
CA GLU A 224 -4.89 15.82 -5.94
C GLU A 224 -4.16 14.61 -5.35
N VAL A 225 -4.90 13.55 -5.04
CA VAL A 225 -4.32 12.27 -4.59
C VAL A 225 -3.50 11.65 -5.71
N SER A 226 -3.96 11.71 -6.95
CA SER A 226 -3.21 11.24 -8.11
C SER A 226 -1.90 12.02 -8.29
N ALA A 227 -1.89 13.33 -8.10
CA ALA A 227 -0.69 14.16 -8.21
C ALA A 227 0.38 13.73 -7.20
N CYS A 228 0.00 13.51 -5.93
CA CYS A 228 0.91 13.05 -4.88
C CYS A 228 1.40 11.62 -5.13
N THR A 229 0.50 10.68 -5.41
CA THR A 229 0.87 9.28 -5.66
C THR A 229 1.71 9.10 -6.91
N ASN A 230 1.58 9.98 -7.92
CA ASN A 230 2.46 9.98 -9.09
C ASN A 230 3.90 10.34 -8.72
N VAL A 231 4.12 11.31 -7.82
CA VAL A 231 5.46 11.60 -7.29
C VAL A 231 6.03 10.36 -6.59
N GLU A 232 5.25 9.77 -5.68
CA GLU A 232 5.67 8.60 -4.90
C GLU A 232 6.05 7.40 -5.79
N ARG A 233 5.21 7.10 -6.78
CA ARG A 233 5.40 5.97 -7.70
C ARG A 233 6.51 6.23 -8.72
N ARG A 234 6.74 7.49 -9.10
CA ARG A 234 7.87 7.86 -9.95
C ARG A 234 9.20 7.68 -9.22
N VAL A 235 9.30 8.03 -7.94
CA VAL A 235 10.49 7.74 -7.12
C VAL A 235 10.74 6.23 -7.07
N LEU A 236 9.70 5.42 -6.80
CA LEU A 236 9.82 3.95 -6.82
C LEU A 236 10.34 3.43 -8.17
N GLN A 237 9.87 3.98 -9.28
CA GLN A 237 10.34 3.64 -10.63
C GLN A 237 11.83 4.02 -10.83
N LEU A 238 12.22 5.24 -10.44
CA LEU A 238 13.58 5.78 -10.59
C LEU A 238 14.62 5.05 -9.73
N MET A 239 14.20 4.52 -8.58
CA MET A 239 15.04 3.72 -7.69
C MET A 239 15.18 2.26 -8.17
N GLY A 240 14.66 1.91 -9.35
CA GLY A 240 14.72 0.55 -9.90
C GLY A 240 13.94 -0.48 -9.08
N GLY A 241 13.04 -0.03 -8.21
CA GLY A 241 12.43 -0.86 -7.19
C GLY A 241 11.17 -1.60 -7.64
N GLY A 242 11.04 -2.85 -7.19
CA GLY A 242 9.76 -3.52 -6.95
C GLY A 242 9.38 -3.48 -5.46
N CYS A 243 8.31 -4.18 -5.04
CA CYS A 243 7.82 -4.17 -3.66
C CYS A 243 8.83 -4.63 -2.58
N GLN A 244 9.96 -5.20 -2.99
CA GLN A 244 11.03 -5.66 -2.09
C GLN A 244 12.10 -4.60 -1.81
N LEU A 245 12.11 -3.47 -2.53
CA LEU A 245 13.02 -2.37 -2.21
C LEU A 245 12.66 -1.81 -0.83
N PRO A 246 13.61 -1.64 0.10
CA PRO A 246 13.40 -0.97 1.36
C PRO A 246 13.25 0.54 1.13
N LEU A 247 12.15 0.95 0.50
CA LEU A 247 11.87 2.33 0.10
C LEU A 247 10.47 2.73 0.58
N GLY A 248 10.41 3.76 1.41
CA GLY A 248 9.20 4.51 1.71
C GLY A 248 9.19 5.82 0.94
N VAL A 249 8.02 6.19 0.41
CA VAL A 249 7.81 7.52 -0.20
C VAL A 249 6.40 7.98 0.14
N TYR A 250 6.29 9.20 0.66
CA TYR A 250 5.03 9.84 1.02
C TYR A 250 5.03 11.27 0.52
N CYS A 251 4.03 11.60 -0.30
CA CYS A 251 3.79 12.94 -0.78
C CYS A 251 2.42 13.40 -0.29
N GLU A 252 2.38 14.61 0.23
CA GLU A 252 1.16 15.31 0.59
C GLU A 252 1.17 16.72 0.01
N ARG A 253 -0.02 17.34 0.00
CA ARG A 253 -0.20 18.71 -0.45
C ARG A 253 -0.82 19.52 0.67
N ASP A 254 -0.19 20.64 1.03
CA ASP A 254 -0.69 21.53 2.07
C ASP A 254 -1.88 22.39 1.60
N ALA A 255 -2.48 23.15 2.51
CA ALA A 255 -3.60 24.04 2.20
C ALA A 255 -3.22 25.22 1.28
N ALA A 256 -1.92 25.58 1.22
CA ALA A 256 -1.40 26.59 0.29
C ALA A 256 -1.12 26.02 -1.11
N GLY A 257 -1.28 24.70 -1.29
CA GLY A 257 -1.10 24.01 -2.55
C GLY A 257 0.32 23.52 -2.81
N ASN A 258 1.24 23.62 -1.85
CA ASN A 258 2.60 23.11 -1.95
C ASN A 258 2.65 21.60 -1.70
N TYR A 259 3.52 20.92 -2.43
CA TYR A 259 3.84 19.51 -2.25
C TYR A 259 4.96 19.35 -1.22
N HIS A 260 4.79 18.38 -0.32
CA HIS A 260 5.81 17.91 0.62
C HIS A 260 6.04 16.43 0.37
N ALA A 261 7.24 16.07 -0.09
CA ALA A 261 7.60 14.69 -0.40
C ALA A 261 8.71 14.23 0.55
N PHE A 262 8.41 13.16 1.29
CA PHE A 262 9.28 12.49 2.23
C PHE A 262 9.68 11.14 1.65
N ALA A 263 10.94 10.77 1.77
CA ALA A 263 11.39 9.43 1.42
C ALA A 263 12.40 8.87 2.42
N ALA A 264 12.37 7.55 2.58
CA ALA A 264 13.32 6.81 3.39
C ALA A 264 13.76 5.56 2.64
N SER A 265 15.07 5.35 2.49
CA SER A 265 15.60 4.13 1.88
C SER A 265 16.94 3.71 2.44
N THR A 266 17.25 2.42 2.39
CA THR A 266 18.60 1.93 2.69
C THR A 266 19.43 1.89 1.42
N THR A 267 20.38 2.82 1.32
CA THR A 267 21.38 2.86 0.26
C THR A 267 22.76 2.64 0.90
N GLY A 268 23.51 1.63 0.46
CA GLY A 268 24.83 1.33 1.04
C GLY A 268 24.81 0.79 2.48
N GLY A 269 23.69 0.24 2.93
CA GLY A 269 23.54 -0.37 4.27
C GLY A 269 23.09 0.59 5.38
N ALA A 270 23.10 1.90 5.15
CA ALA A 270 22.58 2.90 6.07
C ALA A 270 21.21 3.44 5.64
N MET A 271 20.36 3.80 6.60
CA MET A 271 19.09 4.47 6.31
C MET A 271 19.34 5.92 5.93
N ARG A 272 18.84 6.33 4.77
CA ARG A 272 18.78 7.73 4.33
C ARG A 272 17.34 8.22 4.36
N ARG A 273 17.14 9.45 4.84
CA ARG A 273 15.86 10.15 4.80
C ARG A 273 16.05 11.50 4.11
N THR A 274 15.12 11.84 3.23
CA THR A 274 15.07 13.14 2.56
C THR A 274 13.64 13.69 2.61
N HIS A 275 13.54 15.02 2.63
CA HIS A 275 12.29 15.75 2.51
C HIS A 275 12.48 16.96 1.59
N ILE A 276 11.64 17.07 0.58
CA ILE A 276 11.60 18.22 -0.33
C ILE A 276 10.21 18.83 -0.32
N SER A 277 10.15 20.15 -0.13
CA SER A 277 8.94 20.96 -0.31
C SER A 277 9.00 21.74 -1.61
N SER A 278 7.90 21.85 -2.35
CA SER A 278 7.85 22.57 -3.62
C SER A 278 6.44 23.02 -3.98
N SER A 279 6.29 24.19 -4.59
CA SER A 279 5.00 24.66 -5.13
C SER A 279 4.52 23.89 -6.36
N THR A 280 5.34 22.96 -6.89
CA THR A 280 5.00 22.11 -8.04
C THR A 280 5.48 20.68 -7.83
N ASN A 281 4.78 19.72 -8.41
CA ASN A 281 5.23 18.32 -8.46
C ASN A 281 6.22 18.05 -9.61
N PHE A 282 6.43 19.02 -10.51
CA PHE A 282 7.34 18.88 -11.64
C PHE A 282 8.79 18.66 -11.17
N GLY A 283 9.41 17.56 -11.62
CA GLY A 283 10.77 17.18 -11.24
C GLY A 283 10.96 16.85 -9.75
N LEU A 284 9.90 16.85 -8.94
CA LEU A 284 10.00 16.58 -7.50
C LEU A 284 10.47 15.16 -7.23
N ALA A 285 9.94 14.18 -7.98
CA ALA A 285 10.33 12.79 -7.86
C ALA A 285 11.81 12.56 -8.27
N ASP A 286 12.26 13.21 -9.34
CA ASP A 286 13.63 13.08 -9.83
C ASP A 286 14.64 13.67 -8.83
N ARG A 287 14.34 14.83 -8.23
CA ARG A 287 15.15 15.42 -7.14
C ARG A 287 15.18 14.51 -5.91
N LEU A 288 14.03 14.02 -5.47
CA LEU A 288 13.95 13.15 -4.29
C LEU A 288 14.70 11.83 -4.50
N ALA A 289 14.65 11.26 -5.71
CA ALA A 289 15.39 10.06 -6.06
C ALA A 289 16.90 10.29 -6.18
N ALA A 290 17.34 11.49 -6.59
CA ALA A 290 18.76 11.85 -6.60
C ALA A 290 19.34 11.91 -5.18
N GLU A 291 18.65 12.61 -4.26
CA GLU A 291 19.08 12.72 -2.85
C GLU A 291 19.13 11.36 -2.11
N LEU A 292 18.38 10.36 -2.56
CA LEU A 292 18.43 9.00 -2.01
C LEU A 292 19.62 8.16 -2.54
N LYS A 293 20.17 8.53 -3.70
CA LYS A 293 21.24 7.80 -4.39
C LYS A 293 22.63 8.33 -4.07
N ASP A 294 22.75 9.65 -3.90
CA ASP A 294 23.92 10.31 -3.31
C ASP A 294 24.12 9.82 -1.87
#